data_AF-A0A5N3UHP3-F1
#
_entry.id   AF-A0A5N3UHP3-F1
#
_cell.length_a   1.000
_cell.length_b   1.000
_cell.length_c   1.000
_cell.angle_alpha   90.00
_cell.angle_beta   90.00
_cell.angle_gamma   90.00
#
_symmetry.space_group_name_H-M   'P 1'
#
loop_
_entity.id
_entity.type
_entity.pdbx_description
1 polymer ?
#
loop_
_entity_poly.entity_id
_entity_poly.type
_entity_poly.pdbx_seq_one_letter_code
_entity_poly.pdbx_strand_id
1 'polypeptide(L)'
;MRSVAHNNLMAMAQDIGDKLYWGSVTTSPSNVLSPTLAPHSPADPIPQAPALWIETTAYGLLHLLLWEGKAELADQAASWLTRQGSFQGGFRSTQDTVMALDALSAYWIASHTTEEKGLNVTLSSLGRSGLKSHVLQLTNHQVHKLEEELQFSLGSKINVEVGGNSKGTLKGEAGVLSGRPAGRAH
;
A
#
# COMPACT_ATOMS: atom_id res chain seq x y z
N MET A 1 28.37 -16.05 11.13
CA MET A 1 27.61 -14.99 11.84
C MET A 1 26.55 -14.31 10.97
N ARG A 2 26.87 -13.78 9.78
CA ARG A 2 25.88 -13.11 8.91
C ARG A 2 24.69 -13.99 8.50
N SER A 3 24.92 -15.26 8.16
CA SER A 3 23.85 -16.21 7.82
C SER A 3 22.91 -16.52 9.00
N VAL A 4 23.43 -16.59 10.22
CA VAL A 4 22.62 -16.84 11.42
C VAL A 4 21.67 -15.67 11.70
N ALA A 5 22.16 -14.44 11.55
CA ALA A 5 21.32 -13.25 11.71
C ALA A 5 20.22 -13.18 10.64
N HIS A 6 20.56 -13.46 9.38
CA HIS A 6 19.58 -13.56 8.29
C HIS A 6 18.50 -14.62 8.61
N ASN A 7 18.90 -15.83 8.99
CA ASN A 7 17.96 -16.91 9.29
C ASN A 7 17.02 -16.55 10.45
N ASN A 8 17.56 -15.94 11.51
CA ASN A 8 16.75 -15.48 12.64
C ASN A 8 15.75 -14.39 12.22
N LEU A 9 16.15 -13.47 11.33
CA LEU A 9 15.24 -12.47 10.78
C LEU A 9 14.13 -13.12 9.97
N MET A 10 14.47 -14.04 9.05
CA MET A 10 13.48 -14.72 8.21
C MET A 10 12.51 -15.56 9.05
N ALA A 11 12.96 -16.16 10.15
CA ALA A 11 12.10 -16.91 11.07
C ALA A 11 11.02 -16.05 11.76
N MET A 12 11.18 -14.72 11.78
CA MET A 12 10.21 -13.78 12.35
C MET A 12 9.33 -13.11 11.28
N ALA A 13 9.56 -13.41 10.00
CA ALA A 13 8.79 -12.82 8.93
C ALA A 13 7.34 -13.31 8.96
N GLN A 14 6.42 -12.43 8.60
CA GLN A 14 5.00 -12.71 8.50
C GLN A 14 4.51 -12.41 7.10
N ASP A 15 3.53 -13.20 6.65
CA ASP A 15 2.98 -13.11 5.31
C ASP A 15 1.49 -12.77 5.34
N ILE A 16 1.07 -11.84 4.48
CA ILE A 16 -0.34 -11.57 4.17
C ILE A 16 -0.50 -11.56 2.64
N GLY A 17 -0.99 -12.67 2.08
CA GLY A 17 -1.13 -12.84 0.63
C GLY A 17 0.23 -12.90 -0.07
N ASP A 18 0.49 -12.00 -1.03
CA ASP A 18 1.75 -11.89 -1.78
C ASP A 18 2.74 -10.90 -1.13
N LYS A 19 2.71 -10.76 0.20
CA LYS A 19 3.42 -9.69 0.93
C LYS A 19 4.07 -10.19 2.19
N LEU A 20 5.27 -9.70 2.42
CA LEU A 20 6.16 -10.05 3.52
C LEU A 20 6.35 -8.83 4.42
N TYR A 21 6.31 -9.01 5.74
CA TYR A 21 6.56 -7.95 6.70
C TYR A 21 7.08 -8.47 8.04
N TRP A 22 7.57 -7.55 8.87
CA TRP A 22 8.02 -7.83 10.23
C TRP A 22 7.30 -6.93 11.23
N GLY A 23 6.73 -7.55 12.26
CA GLY A 23 6.05 -6.85 13.35
C GLY A 23 5.91 -7.72 14.59
N SER A 24 6.03 -7.13 15.77
CA SER A 24 5.75 -7.88 17.00
C SER A 24 4.24 -7.93 17.25
N VAL A 25 3.70 -9.14 17.44
CA VAL A 25 2.38 -9.30 18.05
C VAL A 25 2.55 -8.98 19.53
N THR A 26 2.04 -7.83 19.98
CA THR A 26 1.97 -7.56 21.41
C THR A 26 1.07 -8.63 22.03
N THR A 27 1.67 -9.58 22.76
CA THR A 27 0.94 -10.55 23.56
C THR A 27 0.27 -9.80 24.70
N SER A 28 -0.94 -9.28 24.49
CA SER A 28 -1.83 -8.96 25.61
C SER A 28 -2.17 -10.26 26.33
N PRO A 29 -2.09 -10.31 27.67
CA PRO A 29 -2.47 -11.53 28.38
C PRO A 29 -3.99 -11.72 28.29
N SER A 30 -4.37 -12.88 27.74
CA SER A 30 -5.62 -13.59 28.02
C SER A 30 -6.93 -12.91 27.60
N ASN A 31 -7.27 -12.97 26.30
CA ASN A 31 -8.61 -13.25 25.76
C ASN A 31 -8.80 -12.94 24.27
N VAL A 32 -7.75 -12.52 23.57
CA VAL A 32 -7.80 -12.47 22.10
C VAL A 32 -7.11 -13.72 21.61
N LEU A 33 -7.89 -14.71 21.16
CA LEU A 33 -7.39 -15.78 20.31
C LEU A 33 -6.42 -15.15 19.31
N SER A 34 -5.23 -15.75 19.14
CA SER A 34 -4.27 -15.37 18.09
C SER A 34 -5.08 -14.90 16.88
N PRO A 35 -4.87 -13.70 16.31
CA PRO A 35 -5.54 -13.35 15.09
C PRO A 35 -5.03 -14.36 14.06
N THR A 36 -5.74 -15.47 13.93
CA THR A 36 -5.78 -16.26 12.72
C THR A 36 -6.31 -15.24 11.75
N LEU A 37 -5.39 -14.56 11.07
CA LEU A 37 -5.68 -13.63 10.01
C LEU A 37 -6.55 -14.44 9.05
N ALA A 38 -7.86 -14.22 9.13
CA ALA A 38 -8.83 -14.88 8.29
C ALA A 38 -8.33 -14.71 6.84
N PRO A 39 -8.58 -15.68 5.94
CA PRO A 39 -8.11 -15.58 4.56
C PRO A 39 -8.47 -14.21 3.98
N HIS A 40 -7.48 -13.33 3.89
CA HIS A 40 -7.70 -11.98 3.42
C HIS A 40 -7.96 -12.10 1.92
N SER A 41 -9.16 -11.70 1.49
CA SER A 41 -9.43 -11.63 0.07
C SER A 41 -8.42 -10.65 -0.57
N PRO A 42 -7.92 -10.89 -1.79
CA PRO A 42 -7.03 -9.96 -2.47
C PRO A 42 -7.58 -8.53 -2.59
N ALA A 43 -8.91 -8.37 -2.47
CA ALA A 43 -9.62 -7.11 -2.51
C ALA A 43 -9.77 -6.43 -1.13
N ASP A 44 -9.50 -7.12 -0.03
CA ASP A 44 -9.61 -6.54 1.30
C ASP A 44 -8.50 -5.51 1.53
N PRO A 45 -8.83 -4.34 2.12
CA PRO A 45 -7.82 -3.33 2.41
C PRO A 45 -6.85 -3.87 3.46
N ILE A 46 -5.55 -3.69 3.21
CA ILE A 46 -4.52 -4.08 4.17
C ILE A 46 -4.60 -3.16 5.38
N PRO A 47 -4.74 -3.70 6.61
CA PRO A 47 -4.74 -2.91 7.81
C PRO A 47 -3.47 -2.05 7.92
N GLN A 48 -3.66 -0.81 8.37
CA GLN A 48 -2.59 0.14 8.59
C GLN A 48 -1.77 -0.28 9.83
N ALA A 49 -0.48 -0.55 9.63
CA ALA A 49 0.42 -1.02 10.67
C ALA A 49 0.97 0.13 11.55
N PRO A 50 1.39 -0.18 12.79
CA PRO A 50 2.11 0.77 13.65
C PRO A 50 3.48 1.17 13.07
N ALA A 51 4.00 2.34 13.49
CA ALA A 51 5.31 2.87 13.07
C ALA A 51 6.45 1.84 13.22
N LEU A 52 6.46 1.10 14.35
CA LEU A 52 7.47 0.10 14.64
C LEU A 52 7.54 -1.01 13.58
N TRP A 53 6.40 -1.47 13.07
CA TRP A 53 6.36 -2.54 12.06
C TRP A 53 6.85 -2.03 10.70
N ILE A 54 6.52 -0.78 10.38
CA ILE A 54 6.98 -0.10 9.16
C ILE A 54 8.51 0.04 9.20
N GLU A 55 9.06 0.55 10.30
CA GLU A 55 10.50 0.70 10.47
C GLU A 55 11.22 -0.66 10.45
N THR A 56 10.71 -1.67 11.16
CA THR A 56 11.30 -3.01 11.17
C THR A 56 11.30 -3.64 9.78
N THR A 57 10.20 -3.50 9.03
CA THR A 57 10.09 -4.02 7.67
C THR A 57 10.99 -3.24 6.70
N ALA A 58 11.18 -1.94 6.90
CA ALA A 58 12.12 -1.13 6.12
C ALA A 58 13.57 -1.63 6.28
N TYR A 59 14.00 -1.89 7.52
CA TYR A 59 15.30 -2.52 7.76
C TYR A 59 15.38 -3.93 7.16
N GLY A 60 14.30 -4.72 7.25
CA GLY A 60 14.21 -6.03 6.60
C GLY A 60 14.41 -5.96 5.09
N LEU A 61 13.78 -4.99 4.41
CA LEU A 61 13.93 -4.76 2.98
C LEU A 61 15.37 -4.35 2.62
N LEU A 62 15.97 -3.40 3.35
CA LEU A 62 17.36 -3.01 3.12
C LEU A 62 18.33 -4.20 3.28
N HIS A 63 18.11 -5.03 4.30
CA HIS A 63 18.88 -6.25 4.50
C HIS A 63 18.71 -7.24 3.33
N LEU A 64 17.48 -7.49 2.89
CA LEU A 64 17.20 -8.37 1.75
C LEU A 64 17.89 -7.89 0.47
N LEU A 65 17.84 -6.57 0.19
CA LEU A 65 18.53 -5.97 -0.96
C LEU A 65 20.04 -6.16 -0.90
N LEU A 66 20.66 -6.06 0.28
CA LEU A 66 22.10 -6.28 0.44
C LEU A 66 22.48 -7.78 0.42
N TRP A 67 21.58 -8.65 0.85
CA TRP A 67 21.84 -10.08 1.01
C TRP A 67 21.61 -10.87 -0.29
N GLU A 68 20.50 -10.61 -0.99
CA GLU A 68 20.05 -11.35 -2.18
C GLU A 68 19.79 -10.45 -3.40
N GLY A 69 19.86 -9.13 -3.23
CA GLY A 69 19.50 -8.18 -4.29
C GLY A 69 17.98 -8.07 -4.45
N LYS A 70 17.54 -7.67 -5.65
CA LYS A 70 16.13 -7.53 -5.99
C LYS A 70 15.48 -8.90 -6.30
N ALA A 71 15.34 -9.72 -5.27
CA ALA A 71 14.69 -11.03 -5.32
C ALA A 71 13.20 -10.95 -4.91
N GLU A 72 12.51 -12.10 -4.92
CA GLU A 72 11.08 -12.19 -4.62
C GLU A 72 10.73 -11.62 -3.24
N LEU A 73 11.50 -11.94 -2.20
CA LEU A 73 11.25 -11.44 -0.85
C LEU A 73 11.35 -9.91 -0.76
N ALA A 74 12.27 -9.30 -1.53
CA ALA A 74 12.39 -7.85 -1.60
C ALA A 74 11.16 -7.23 -2.29
N ASP A 75 10.63 -7.86 -3.36
CA ASP A 75 9.40 -7.43 -4.02
C ASP A 75 8.20 -7.48 -3.07
N GLN A 76 8.09 -8.58 -2.30
CA GLN A 76 7.00 -8.78 -1.34
C GLN A 76 7.05 -7.75 -0.21
N ALA A 77 8.23 -7.47 0.36
CA ALA A 77 8.43 -6.47 1.41
C ALA A 77 8.21 -5.04 0.92
N ALA A 78 8.72 -4.70 -0.27
CA ALA A 78 8.49 -3.39 -0.89
C ALA A 78 7.01 -3.19 -1.24
N SER A 79 6.31 -4.23 -1.71
CA SER A 79 4.87 -4.21 -1.97
C SER A 79 4.07 -3.94 -0.70
N TRP A 80 4.48 -4.54 0.43
CA TRP A 80 3.87 -4.28 1.73
C TRP A 80 4.07 -2.82 2.16
N LEU A 81 5.32 -2.33 2.17
CA LEU A 81 5.64 -0.95 2.57
C LEU A 81 4.91 0.10 1.72
N THR A 82 4.86 -0.09 0.40
CA THR A 82 4.15 0.83 -0.52
C THR A 82 2.67 1.00 -0.11
N ARG A 83 2.04 -0.06 0.41
CA ARG A 83 0.63 -0.05 0.86
C ARG A 83 0.44 0.54 2.26
N GLN A 84 1.50 0.62 3.07
CA GLN A 84 1.44 1.21 4.41
C GLN A 84 1.57 2.74 4.42
N GLY A 85 2.07 3.34 3.33
CA GLY A 85 2.19 4.80 3.23
C GLY A 85 0.82 5.50 3.26
N SER A 86 0.77 6.70 3.82
CA SER A 86 -0.47 7.49 3.90
C SER A 86 -0.92 8.01 2.52
N PHE A 87 -2.17 8.46 2.41
CA PHE A 87 -2.68 9.10 1.20
C PHE A 87 -1.93 10.41 0.87
N GLN A 88 -1.58 11.20 1.89
CA GLN A 88 -0.90 12.49 1.76
C GLN A 88 0.63 12.36 1.67
N GLY A 89 1.16 11.12 1.70
CA GLY A 89 2.59 10.83 1.74
C GLY A 89 3.10 10.54 3.15
N GLY A 90 4.33 10.03 3.25
CA GLY A 90 4.92 9.58 4.51
C GLY A 90 4.19 8.39 5.15
N PHE A 91 4.55 8.11 6.41
CA PHE A 91 4.06 6.98 7.20
C PHE A 91 3.47 7.46 8.53
N ARG A 92 3.78 6.85 9.68
CA ARG A 92 3.12 7.14 10.98
C ARG A 92 3.86 8.18 11.81
N SER A 93 5.17 8.29 11.64
CA SER A 93 6.05 9.22 12.35
C SER A 93 7.20 9.65 11.45
N THR A 94 8.11 10.49 11.93
CA THR A 94 9.28 10.92 11.16
C THR A 94 10.27 9.78 10.94
N GLN A 95 10.51 8.95 11.97
CA GLN A 95 11.56 7.93 11.94
C GLN A 95 11.24 6.79 10.95
N ASP A 96 10.05 6.20 11.06
CA ASP A 96 9.59 5.17 10.13
C ASP A 96 9.42 5.73 8.72
N THR A 97 9.05 7.00 8.57
CA THR A 97 9.01 7.65 7.26
C THR A 97 10.39 7.71 6.62
N VAL A 98 11.41 8.18 7.33
CA VAL A 98 12.78 8.25 6.77
C VAL A 98 13.27 6.85 6.40
N MET A 99 13.11 5.87 7.29
CA MET A 99 13.59 4.51 7.02
C MET A 99 12.84 3.84 5.87
N ALA A 100 11.52 3.97 5.81
CA ALA A 100 10.73 3.39 4.72
C ALA A 100 11.03 4.06 3.38
N LEU A 101 11.26 5.38 3.35
CA LEU A 101 11.67 6.08 2.13
C LEU A 101 13.06 5.65 1.67
N ASP A 102 14.02 5.49 2.59
CA ASP A 102 15.36 5.00 2.27
C ASP A 102 15.28 3.59 1.66
N ALA A 103 14.58 2.67 2.33
CA ALA A 103 14.39 1.29 1.86
C ALA A 103 13.66 1.20 0.50
N LEU A 104 12.57 1.95 0.32
CA LEU A 104 11.83 1.98 -0.95
C LEU A 104 12.65 2.64 -2.06
N SER A 105 13.45 3.66 -1.76
CA SER A 105 14.34 4.28 -2.75
C SER A 105 15.41 3.30 -3.23
N ALA A 106 16.07 2.58 -2.32
CA ALA A 106 17.04 1.56 -2.65
C ALA A 106 16.41 0.44 -3.49
N TYR A 107 15.21 0.00 -3.12
CA TYR A 107 14.44 -0.97 -3.90
C TYR A 107 14.09 -0.47 -5.30
N TRP A 108 13.59 0.76 -5.45
CA TRP A 108 13.25 1.32 -6.76
C TRP A 108 14.46 1.53 -7.66
N ILE A 109 15.61 1.89 -7.09
CA ILE A 109 16.89 1.93 -7.83
C ILE A 109 17.24 0.53 -8.33
N ALA A 110 17.15 -0.49 -7.47
CA ALA A 110 17.49 -1.87 -7.83
C ALA A 110 16.46 -2.55 -8.77
N SER A 111 15.21 -2.09 -8.79
CA SER A 111 14.12 -2.63 -9.62
C SER A 111 13.84 -1.82 -10.89
N HIS A 112 14.61 -0.76 -11.13
CA HIS A 112 14.45 0.07 -12.31
C HIS A 112 14.62 -0.76 -13.58
N THR A 113 13.71 -0.57 -14.54
CA THR A 113 13.73 -1.23 -15.84
C THR A 113 13.39 -0.23 -16.93
N THR A 114 14.00 -0.40 -18.10
CA THR A 114 13.71 0.37 -19.31
C THR A 114 12.49 -0.15 -20.07
N GLU A 115 11.90 -1.27 -19.62
CA GLU A 115 10.65 -1.78 -20.18
C GLU A 115 9.49 -0.82 -19.93
N GLU A 116 8.67 -0.61 -20.95
CA GLU A 116 7.44 0.17 -20.80
C GLU A 116 6.44 -0.59 -19.93
N LYS A 117 6.06 0.04 -18.82
CA LYS A 117 5.04 -0.45 -17.90
C LYS A 117 3.83 0.46 -17.98
N GLY A 118 2.69 -0.13 -18.30
CA GLY A 118 1.40 0.53 -18.37
C GLY A 118 0.40 -0.08 -17.39
N LEU A 119 -0.48 0.75 -16.85
CA LEU A 119 -1.62 0.36 -16.03
C LEU A 119 -2.84 1.16 -16.44
N ASN A 120 -3.89 0.46 -16.83
CA ASN A 120 -5.16 1.05 -17.19
C ASN A 120 -6.18 0.68 -16.13
N VAL A 121 -6.82 1.66 -15.50
CA VAL A 121 -7.80 1.44 -14.43
C VAL A 121 -9.10 2.13 -14.80
N THR A 122 -10.20 1.38 -14.86
CA THR A 122 -11.54 1.93 -14.99
C THR A 122 -12.29 1.77 -13.68
N LEU A 123 -12.70 2.89 -13.11
CA LEU A 123 -13.48 2.97 -11.88
C LEU A 123 -14.92 3.34 -12.22
N SER A 124 -15.86 2.44 -11.96
CA SER A 124 -17.28 2.70 -12.22
C SER A 124 -18.15 2.45 -10.99
N SER A 125 -19.21 3.23 -10.85
CA SER A 125 -20.18 3.08 -9.76
C SER A 125 -21.57 3.49 -10.23
N LEU A 126 -22.55 2.68 -9.86
CA LEU A 126 -23.97 2.96 -10.09
C LEU A 126 -24.56 3.59 -8.83
N GLY A 127 -24.85 4.88 -8.90
CA GLY A 127 -25.43 5.65 -7.80
C GLY A 127 -26.83 6.18 -8.11
N ARG A 128 -27.37 7.00 -7.20
CA ARG A 128 -28.68 7.65 -7.37
C ARG A 128 -28.72 8.60 -8.59
N SER A 129 -27.54 9.09 -9.00
CA SER A 129 -27.37 9.99 -10.16
C SER A 129 -27.10 9.24 -11.48
N GLY A 130 -27.20 7.90 -11.50
CA GLY A 130 -26.83 7.07 -12.65
C GLY A 130 -25.41 6.49 -12.57
N LEU A 131 -24.96 5.90 -13.67
CA LEU A 131 -23.63 5.30 -13.79
C LEU A 131 -22.57 6.40 -13.97
N LYS A 132 -21.59 6.44 -13.07
CA LYS A 132 -20.38 7.26 -13.22
C LYS A 132 -19.19 6.36 -13.52
N SER A 133 -18.34 6.76 -14.46
CA SER A 133 -17.14 6.03 -14.86
C SER A 133 -15.96 6.98 -15.05
N HIS A 134 -14.79 6.58 -14.55
CA HIS A 134 -13.52 7.30 -14.67
C HIS A 134 -12.45 6.34 -15.19
N VAL A 135 -11.61 6.79 -16.11
CA VAL A 135 -10.54 5.98 -16.73
C VAL A 135 -9.20 6.64 -16.44
N LEU A 136 -8.31 5.89 -15.79
CA LEU A 136 -6.98 6.32 -15.38
C LEU A 136 -5.94 5.51 -16.16
N GLN A 137 -5.06 6.20 -16.88
CA GLN A 137 -3.96 5.57 -17.62
C GLN A 137 -2.63 5.98 -16.97
N LEU A 138 -1.91 5.00 -16.43
CA LEU A 138 -0.63 5.20 -15.77
C LEU A 138 0.52 4.56 -16.54
N THR A 139 1.68 5.21 -16.56
CA THR A 139 2.92 4.64 -17.08
C THR A 139 4.09 4.86 -16.12
N ASN A 140 5.15 4.06 -16.23
CA ASN A 140 6.37 4.22 -15.45
C ASN A 140 7.19 5.49 -15.75
N HIS A 141 6.77 6.29 -16.74
CA HIS A 141 7.39 7.59 -17.07
C HIS A 141 6.64 8.78 -16.48
N GLN A 142 5.43 8.58 -15.94
CA GLN A 142 4.67 9.66 -15.35
C GLN A 142 5.28 10.05 -13.99
N VAL A 143 5.69 11.33 -13.89
CA VAL A 143 6.35 11.89 -12.69
C VAL A 143 5.33 12.50 -11.72
N HIS A 144 4.10 12.74 -12.16
CA HIS A 144 3.06 13.37 -11.34
C HIS A 144 2.08 12.35 -10.79
N LYS A 145 1.81 12.46 -9.48
CA LYS A 145 0.73 11.74 -8.81
C LYS A 145 -0.60 12.11 -9.47
N LEU A 146 -1.32 11.12 -9.98
CA LEU A 146 -2.68 11.30 -10.47
C LEU A 146 -3.62 11.30 -9.26
N GLU A 147 -4.02 12.48 -8.81
CA GLU A 147 -5.09 12.66 -7.82
C GLU A 147 -6.36 13.07 -8.55
N GLU A 148 -7.41 12.24 -8.45
CA GLU A 148 -8.74 12.58 -8.96
C GLU A 148 -9.75 12.66 -7.82
N GLU A 149 -10.53 13.73 -7.79
CA GLU A 149 -11.69 13.84 -6.90
C GLU A 149 -12.83 13.00 -7.49
N LEU A 150 -13.02 11.80 -6.95
CA LEU A 150 -14.06 10.88 -7.41
C LEU A 150 -15.33 11.03 -6.56
N GLN A 151 -16.40 11.55 -7.15
CA GLN A 151 -17.67 11.73 -6.47
C GLN A 151 -18.58 10.51 -6.64
N PHE A 152 -18.47 9.55 -5.72
CA PHE A 152 -19.34 8.38 -5.62
C PHE A 152 -20.48 8.57 -4.61
N SER A 153 -21.61 7.90 -4.84
CA SER A 153 -22.70 7.87 -3.84
C SER A 153 -22.29 6.99 -2.65
N LEU A 154 -22.54 7.44 -1.42
CA LEU A 154 -22.30 6.64 -0.22
C LEU A 154 -23.03 5.29 -0.32
N GLY A 155 -22.31 4.20 -0.03
CA GLY A 155 -22.83 2.83 -0.06
C GLY A 155 -22.96 2.19 -1.45
N SER A 156 -22.57 2.89 -2.53
CA SER A 156 -22.50 2.27 -3.86
C SER A 156 -21.28 1.35 -3.98
N LYS A 157 -21.45 0.20 -4.64
CA LYS A 157 -20.33 -0.66 -5.01
C LYS A 157 -19.51 0.03 -6.10
N ILE A 158 -18.19 0.04 -5.93
CA ILE A 158 -17.25 0.52 -6.94
C ILE A 158 -16.71 -0.71 -7.66
N ASN A 159 -16.91 -0.76 -8.98
CA ASN A 159 -16.30 -1.75 -9.84
C ASN A 159 -14.96 -1.20 -10.34
N VAL A 160 -13.93 -2.03 -10.25
CA VAL A 160 -12.57 -1.70 -10.66
C VAL A 160 -12.16 -2.69 -11.74
N GLU A 161 -12.00 -2.21 -12.97
CA GLU A 161 -11.43 -3.00 -14.06
C GLU A 161 -9.98 -2.56 -14.26
N VAL A 162 -9.08 -3.54 -14.34
CA VAL A 162 -7.64 -3.31 -14.43
C VAL A 162 -7.09 -4.00 -15.67
N GLY A 163 -6.29 -3.29 -16.45
CA GLY A 163 -5.54 -3.82 -17.59
C GLY A 163 -4.10 -3.32 -17.60
N GLY A 164 -3.27 -3.93 -18.44
CA GLY A 164 -1.84 -3.58 -18.56
C GLY A 164 -0.91 -4.66 -18.00
N ASN A 165 0.38 -4.33 -17.89
CA ASN A 165 1.46 -5.25 -17.55
C ASN A 165 2.18 -4.87 -16.24
N SER A 166 1.55 -4.04 -15.40
CA SER A 166 2.12 -3.58 -14.15
C SER A 166 1.14 -3.65 -12.99
N LYS A 167 1.66 -3.67 -11.76
CA LYS A 167 0.85 -3.63 -10.52
C LYS A 167 0.73 -2.17 -10.06
N GLY A 168 -0.47 -1.76 -9.64
CA GLY A 168 -0.74 -0.45 -9.06
C GLY A 168 -1.22 -0.52 -7.61
N THR A 169 -1.24 0.64 -6.94
CA THR A 169 -1.86 0.83 -5.63
C THR A 169 -2.85 1.98 -5.70
N LEU A 170 -4.11 1.72 -5.35
CA LEU A 170 -5.14 2.75 -5.20
C LEU A 170 -5.24 3.13 -3.73
N LYS A 171 -5.20 4.43 -3.42
CA LYS A 171 -5.45 4.97 -2.07
C LYS A 171 -6.55 6.02 -2.20
N GLY A 172 -7.49 6.01 -1.27
CA GLY A 172 -8.58 6.98 -1.23
C GLY A 172 -8.83 7.42 0.20
N GLU A 173 -9.28 8.66 0.35
CA GLU A 173 -9.80 9.23 1.58
C GLU A 173 -11.26 9.59 1.34
N ALA A 174 -12.16 9.13 2.21
CA ALA A 174 -13.59 9.42 2.10
C ALA A 174 -13.95 10.62 2.97
N GLY A 175 -14.38 11.71 2.35
CA GLY A 175 -14.94 12.89 3.03
C GLY A 175 -16.43 13.04 2.77
N VAL A 176 -17.17 13.59 3.74
CA VAL A 176 -18.56 14.02 3.53
C VAL A 176 -18.54 15.45 3.01
N LEU A 177 -19.04 15.66 1.79
CA LEU A 177 -19.27 17.02 1.26
C LEU A 177 -20.43 17.67 2.04
N SER A 178 -20.11 18.43 3.08
CA SER A 178 -21.07 19.32 3.73
C SER A 178 -21.46 20.41 2.75
N GLY A 179 -22.75 20.45 2.35
CA GLY A 179 -23.28 21.50 1.47
C GLY A 179 -22.98 22.89 2.04
N ARG A 180 -22.37 23.77 1.24
CA ARG A 180 -22.29 25.19 1.58
C ARG A 180 -23.72 25.72 1.70
N PRO A 181 -24.10 26.41 2.80
CA PRO A 181 -25.38 27.09 2.84
C PRO A 181 -25.40 28.16 1.75
N ALA A 182 -26.43 28.11 0.89
CA ALA A 182 -26.68 29.14 -0.09
C ALA A 182 -26.75 30.50 0.61
N GLY A 183 -25.80 31.37 0.30
CA GLY A 183 -25.77 32.74 0.80
C GLY A 183 -27.10 33.41 0.48
N ARG A 184 -27.80 33.79 1.54
CA ARG A 184 -29.04 34.56 1.52
C ARG A 184 -28.72 35.91 0.87
N ALA A 185 -29.30 36.16 -0.31
CA ALA A 185 -29.32 37.50 -0.88
C ALA A 185 -30.12 38.41 0.06
N HIS A 186 -29.51 39.51 0.48
CA HIS A 186 -30.15 40.68 1.07
C HIS A 186 -29.94 41.86 0.14
#